data_AF-A0A8T4J886-F1
#
_entry.id   AF-A0A8T4J886-F1
#
_cell.length_a   1.000
_cell.length_b   1.000
_cell.length_c   1.000
_cell.angle_alpha   90.00
_cell.angle_beta   90.00
_cell.angle_gamma   90.00
#
_symmetry.space_group_name_H-M   'P 1'
#
loop_
_entity.id
_entity.type
_entity.pdbx_description
1 polymer ?
#
loop_
_entity_poly.entity_id
_entity_poly.type
_entity_poly.pdbx_seq_one_letter_code
_entity_poly.pdbx_strand_id
1 'polypeptide(L)' 'VTFGSQADKPFVPGVPVGTVSRVDPSGGDLTRTLYVTPFVSFTKLDIVGVVVQAPKKDPRDTVLPEKPKP' A
#
# COMPACT_ATOMS: atom_id res chain seq x y z
N VAL A 1 17.71 -0.44 1.21
CA VAL A 1 16.95 -0.48 2.48
C VAL A 1 15.96 0.68 2.51
N THR A 2 14.69 0.44 2.84
CA THR A 2 13.74 1.53 3.13
C THR A 2 13.66 1.71 4.65
N PHE A 3 13.25 2.89 5.11
CA PHE A 3 13.20 3.26 6.53
C PHE A 3 12.34 2.35 7.45
N GLY A 4 11.61 1.37 6.91
CA GLY A 4 10.82 0.42 7.68
C GLY A 4 11.37 -1.01 7.73
N SER A 5 12.49 -1.32 7.08
CA SER A 5 12.94 -2.72 6.91
C SER A 5 13.68 -3.25 8.14
N GLN A 6 13.03 -4.15 8.90
CA GLN A 6 13.73 -5.09 9.76
C GLN A 6 13.95 -6.39 8.97
N ALA A 7 15.21 -6.79 8.74
CA ALA A 7 15.57 -8.04 8.05
C ALA A 7 14.86 -8.26 6.69
N ASP A 8 14.73 -7.20 5.88
CA ASP A 8 14.07 -7.21 4.57
C ASP A 8 12.55 -7.48 4.60
N LYS A 9 11.90 -7.30 5.76
CA LYS A 9 10.44 -7.46 5.94
C LYS A 9 9.80 -6.21 6.55
N PRO A 10 9.68 -5.11 5.78
CA PRO A 10 9.26 -3.83 6.33
C PRO A 10 7.77 -3.72 6.65
N PHE A 11 6.90 -4.35 5.85
CA PHE A 11 5.45 -4.13 5.93
C PHE A 11 4.66 -5.44 5.78
N VAL A 12 3.53 -5.49 6.48
CA VAL A 12 2.58 -6.59 6.36
C VAL A 12 1.88 -6.54 5.00
N PRO A 13 1.82 -7.67 4.25
CA PRO A 13 1.10 -7.73 2.98
C PRO A 13 -0.40 -7.42 3.11
N GLY A 14 -0.97 -6.83 2.07
CA GLY A 14 -2.41 -6.58 1.95
C GLY A 14 -2.87 -5.22 2.49
N VAL A 15 -2.05 -4.52 3.29
CA VAL A 15 -2.43 -3.19 3.78
C VAL A 15 -2.62 -2.23 2.60
N PRO A 16 -3.81 -1.62 2.43
CA PRO A 16 -4.10 -0.80 1.26
C PRO A 16 -3.35 0.53 1.35
N VAL A 17 -2.67 0.90 0.26
CA VAL A 17 -1.89 2.14 0.17
C VAL A 17 -2.72 3.28 -0.42
N GLY A 18 -3.41 3.01 -1.53
CA GLY A 18 -4.16 4.02 -2.27
C GLY A 18 -4.60 3.53 -3.66
N THR A 19 -5.01 4.46 -4.50
CA THR A 19 -5.42 4.20 -5.88
C THR A 19 -4.41 4.81 -6.86
N VAL A 20 -4.07 4.09 -7.93
CA VAL A 20 -3.20 4.62 -8.99
C VAL A 20 -3.89 5.79 -9.68
N SER A 21 -3.22 6.94 -9.71
CA SER A 21 -3.73 8.17 -10.33
C SER A 21 -3.08 8.48 -11.67
N ARG A 22 -1.83 8.04 -11.87
CA ARG A 22 -1.10 8.20 -13.13
C ARG A 22 -0.07 7.10 -13.31
N VAL A 23 0.15 6.72 -14.56
CA VAL A 23 1.26 5.86 -14.99
C VAL A 23 2.13 6.66 -15.94
N ASP A 24 3.41 6.81 -15.61
CA ASP A 24 4.34 7.44 -16.54
C ASP A 24 4.69 6.43 -17.65
N PRO A 25 4.60 6.83 -18.93
CA PRO A 25 4.94 5.96 -20.04
C PRO A 25 6.45 5.67 -19.98
N SER A 26 6.83 4.39 -20.09
CA SER A 26 8.20 3.97 -19.84
C SER A 26 9.21 4.45 -20.88
N GLY A 27 8.80 5.03 -22.02
CA GLY A 27 9.70 5.72 -22.95
C GLY A 27 10.87 4.88 -23.50
N GLY A 28 10.82 3.55 -23.37
CA GLY A 28 11.94 2.65 -23.68
C GLY A 28 12.51 1.90 -22.46
N ASP A 29 12.16 2.32 -21.24
CA ASP A 29 12.54 1.64 -20.00
C ASP A 29 11.77 0.34 -19.77
N LEU A 30 12.44 -0.61 -19.09
CA LEU A 30 11.89 -1.91 -18.72
C LEU A 30 10.83 -1.83 -17.61
N THR A 31 10.88 -0.77 -16.80
CA THR A 31 9.99 -0.55 -15.66
C THR A 31 9.11 0.67 -15.87
N ARG A 32 8.00 0.73 -15.14
CA ARG A 32 7.04 1.84 -15.18
C ARG A 32 6.94 2.48 -13.81
N THR A 33 6.86 3.80 -13.78
CA THR A 33 6.63 4.56 -12.55
C THR A 33 5.15 4.89 -12.41
N LEU A 34 4.61 4.67 -11.21
CA LEU A 34 3.21 4.91 -10.88
C LEU A 34 3.10 6.00 -9.82
N TYR A 35 2.09 6.86 -9.96
CA TYR A 35 1.67 7.81 -8.94
C TYR A 35 0.42 7.26 -8.26
N VAL A 36 0.38 7.36 -6.94
CA VAL A 36 -0.69 6.79 -6.11
C VAL A 36 -1.30 7.91 -5.28
N THR A 37 -2.62 8.05 -5.36
CA THR A 37 -3.40 8.85 -4.42
C THR A 37 -3.63 8.02 -3.16
N PRO A 38 -3.10 8.41 -1.99
CA PRO A 38 -3.22 7.62 -0.77
C PRO A 38 -4.66 7.60 -0.23
N PHE A 39 -5.05 6.51 0.43
CA PHE A 39 -6.36 6.45 1.13
C PHE A 39 -6.37 7.27 2.42
N VAL A 40 -5.21 7.49 3.02
CA VAL A 40 -5.08 8.22 4.28
C VAL A 40 -4.89 9.72 4.06
N SER A 41 -5.48 10.54 4.92
CA SER A 41 -5.21 11.97 5.00
C SER A 41 -4.19 12.24 6.11
N PHE A 42 -2.93 12.48 5.73
CA PHE A 42 -1.84 12.69 6.70
C PHE A 42 -1.97 13.96 7.54
N THR A 43 -2.84 14.89 7.17
CA THR A 43 -3.06 16.15 7.90
C THR A 43 -4.18 16.07 8.93
N LYS A 44 -4.89 14.93 9.01
CA LYS A 44 -6.05 14.73 9.90
C LYS A 44 -5.99 13.35 10.54
N LEU A 45 -4.91 13.09 11.26
CA LEU A 45 -4.74 11.86 12.03
C LEU A 45 -4.99 12.14 13.52
N ASP A 46 -5.75 11.26 14.16
CA ASP A 46 -6.03 11.31 15.59
C ASP A 46 -5.66 9.96 16.24
N ILE A 47 -6.22 8.86 15.72
CA ILE A 47 -5.95 7.50 16.20
C ILE A 47 -5.29 6.68 15.09
N VAL A 48 -4.26 5.91 15.46
CA VAL A 48 -3.52 5.02 14.56
C VAL A 48 -3.39 3.60 15.14
N GLY A 49 -3.46 2.60 14.26
CA GLY A 49 -3.15 1.21 14.59
C GLY A 49 -1.72 0.88 14.19
N VAL A 50 -0.92 0.35 15.13
CA VAL A 50 0.45 -0.09 14.86
C VAL A 50 0.46 -1.60 14.66
N VAL A 51 0.94 -2.04 13.50
CA VAL A 51 1.05 -3.47 13.16
C VAL A 51 2.48 -3.94 13.43
N VAL A 52 2.66 -4.78 14.45
CA VAL A 52 3.98 -5.27 14.89
C VAL A 52 4.34 -6.66 14.34
N GLN A 53 3.36 -7.37 13.77
CA GLN A 53 3.57 -8.69 13.18
C GLN A 53 2.58 -8.94 12.02
N ALA A 54 3.00 -9.73 11.03
CA ALA A 54 2.10 -10.18 9.98
C ALA A 54 1.01 -11.13 10.53
N PRO A 55 -0.20 -11.13 9.95
CA PRO A 55 -1.25 -12.10 10.27
C PRO A 55 -0.75 -13.53 10.12
N LYS A 56 -1.11 -14.41 11.06
CA LYS A 56 -0.77 -15.84 11.00
C LYS A 56 -1.48 -16.59 9.86
N LYS A 57 -2.57 -16.02 9.35
CA LYS A 57 -3.37 -16.54 8.23
C LYS A 57 -3.50 -15.43 7.19
N ASP A 58 -3.50 -15.80 5.92
CA ASP A 58 -3.69 -14.87 4.80
C ASP A 58 -4.99 -14.08 4.97
N PRO A 59 -4.95 -12.74 5.09
CA PRO A 59 -6.14 -11.91 5.21
C PRO A 59 -6.95 -11.82 3.91
N ARG A 60 -6.44 -12.28 2.77
CA ARG A 60 -7.08 -12.17 1.45
C ARG A 60 -7.53 -10.71 1.20
N ASP A 61 -8.78 -10.52 0.78
CA ASP A 61 -9.36 -9.21 0.44
C ASP A 61 -9.91 -8.46 1.68
N THR A 62 -9.76 -8.97 2.91
CA THR A 62 -10.39 -8.35 4.11
C THR A 62 -9.91 -6.94 4.42
N VAL A 63 -8.74 -6.58 3.94
CA VAL A 63 -8.10 -5.27 4.13
C VAL A 63 -8.26 -4.38 2.90
N LEU A 64 -8.81 -4.89 1.80
CA LEU A 64 -9.03 -4.12 0.59
C LEU A 64 -10.38 -3.39 0.65
N PRO A 65 -10.49 -2.20 0.03
CA PRO A 65 -11.78 -1.57 -0.18
C PRO A 65 -12.72 -2.48 -0.99
N GLU A 66 -14.03 -2.31 -0.82
CA GLU A 66 -15.02 -3.02 -1.64
C GLU A 66 -14.76 -2.77 -3.14
N LYS A 67 -14.86 -3.84 -3.93
CA LYS A 67 -14.70 -3.72 -5.39
C LYS A 67 -15.84 -2.86 -5.95
N PRO A 68 -15.56 -1.91 -6.86
CA PRO A 68 -16.61 -1.14 -7.51
C PRO A 68 -17.58 -2.09 -8.23
N LYS A 69 -18.89 -1.81 -8.10
CA LYS A 69 -19.94 -2.56 -8.78
C LYS A 69 -19.96 -2.17 -10.27
N PRO A 70 -20.26 -3.12 -11.17
CA PRO A 70 -20.40 -2.85 -12.61
C PRO A 70 -21.46 -1.80 -12.92
#